data_AF-A0A959GSG0-F1
#
_entry.id   AF-A0A959GSG0-F1
#
_cell.length_a   1.000
_cell.length_b   1.000
_cell.length_c   1.000
_cell.angle_alpha   90.00
_cell.angle_beta   90.00
_cell.angle_gamma   90.00
#
_symmetry.space_group_name_H-M   'P 1'
#
loop_
_entity.id
_entity.type
_entity.pdbx_description
1 polymer ?
#
loop_
_entity_poly.entity_id
_entity_poly.type
_entity_poly.pdbx_seq_one_letter_code
_entity_poly.pdbx_strand_id
1 'polypeptide(L)'
;QFLLLLLCYAITAIQAQVKTPPTTEELQVLLATKAQALDTVNAQLMALTAQSESLKMEMIALKDQITPYPRWRGGLSTTMGLNLANYDNWLPRKPSSLSSATIAAAANIFMRLDQRRYFWKNDLAANLGWLKFDDKDIPDDNDSFRPTSDVLNIRSLFGWKITKKLAFSTMMEYRTSLLNGRFNNPSYLDLGSLGLAWTPTPNFSATLHSLNYNFVFSRDEFNFEGSLGAKLVVDYEQALAKGLAWKSNFSAFASYKKLSELSNWAWSNNFSTAVKGFGVGLDLALRSNKQESRAAELDENPLQLFWVLGVSYNLSKGF
;
A
#
# COMPACT_ATOMS: atom_id res chain seq x y z
N GLN A 1 4.73 14.10 29.51
CA GLN A 1 5.43 14.52 30.74
C GLN A 1 5.21 13.54 31.90
N PHE A 2 3.97 13.16 32.23
CA PHE A 2 3.69 12.18 33.31
C PHE A 2 4.34 10.79 33.13
N LEU A 3 4.36 10.25 31.91
CA LEU A 3 4.98 8.93 31.63
C LEU A 3 6.51 8.95 31.75
N LEU A 4 7.15 10.09 31.43
CA LEU A 4 8.60 10.26 31.53
C LEU A 4 9.04 10.37 33.00
N LEU A 5 8.21 11.01 33.83
CA LEU A 5 8.43 11.12 35.28
C LEU A 5 8.30 9.77 35.99
N LEU A 6 7.33 8.93 35.60
CA LEU A 6 7.18 7.57 36.13
C LEU A 6 8.32 6.64 35.69
N LEU A 7 8.78 6.74 34.43
CA LEU A 7 9.93 5.97 33.96
C LEU A 7 11.24 6.40 34.64
N CYS A 8 11.44 7.71 34.83
CA CYS A 8 12.61 8.23 35.55
C CYS A 8 12.63 7.78 37.01
N TYR A 9 11.47 7.77 37.70
CA TYR A 9 11.39 7.29 39.09
C TYR A 9 11.69 5.78 39.21
N ALA A 10 11.22 4.98 38.26
CA ALA A 10 11.50 3.54 38.20
C ALA A 10 12.97 3.23 37.88
N ILE A 11 13.62 4.05 37.03
CA ILE A 11 15.03 3.86 36.67
C ILE A 11 15.97 4.35 37.79
N THR A 12 15.63 5.42 38.51
CA THR A 12 16.45 5.90 39.64
C THR A 12 16.41 4.96 40.85
N ALA A 13 15.33 4.19 41.03
CA ALA A 13 15.26 3.17 42.08
C ALA A 13 16.12 1.93 41.80
N ILE A 14 16.62 1.75 40.57
CA ILE A 14 17.40 0.58 40.15
C ILE A 14 18.92 0.78 40.33
N GLN A 15 19.40 2.00 40.54
CA GLN A 15 20.84 2.28 40.62
C GLN A 15 21.43 2.34 42.04
N ALA A 16 20.62 2.16 43.09
CA ALA A 16 21.11 2.11 44.45
C ALA A 16 21.23 0.67 44.94
N GLN A 17 22.46 0.26 45.24
CA GLN A 17 22.90 -0.98 45.92
C GLN A 17 23.27 -2.17 45.02
N VAL A 18 24.55 -2.24 44.64
CA VAL A 18 25.24 -3.53 44.50
C VAL A 18 26.64 -3.38 45.11
N LYS A 19 26.86 -3.97 46.29
CA LYS A 19 28.20 -4.04 46.93
C LYS A 19 28.71 -5.46 47.14
N THR A 20 28.01 -6.48 46.64
CA THR A 20 28.43 -7.89 46.54
C THR A 20 27.70 -8.57 45.37
N PRO A 21 28.30 -9.56 44.68
CA PRO A 21 27.61 -10.29 43.61
C PRO A 21 26.40 -11.04 44.21
N PRO A 22 25.18 -10.84 43.68
CA PRO A 22 23.97 -11.46 44.22
C PRO A 22 24.00 -12.98 44.00
N THR A 23 23.45 -13.72 44.95
CA THR A 23 23.31 -15.18 44.87
C THR A 23 22.26 -15.57 43.82
N THR A 24 22.33 -16.80 43.31
CA THR A 24 21.40 -17.30 42.26
C THR A 24 19.93 -17.20 42.69
N GLU A 25 19.63 -17.38 43.97
CA GLU A 25 18.28 -17.27 44.53
C GLU A 25 17.77 -15.81 44.53
N GLU A 26 18.62 -14.84 44.90
CA GLU A 26 18.27 -13.41 44.85
C GLU A 26 18.00 -12.93 43.42
N LEU A 27 18.76 -13.46 42.44
CA LEU A 27 18.52 -13.18 41.02
C LEU A 27 17.18 -13.76 40.52
N GLN A 28 16.77 -14.94 40.99
CA GLN A 28 15.47 -15.53 40.64
C GLN A 28 14.30 -14.73 41.23
N VAL A 29 14.40 -14.28 42.48
CA VAL A 29 13.38 -13.41 43.10
C VAL A 29 13.30 -12.07 42.38
N LEU A 30 14.44 -11.47 42.01
CA LEU A 30 14.47 -10.23 41.24
C LEU A 30 13.86 -10.40 39.84
N LEU A 31 14.13 -11.53 39.16
CA LEU A 31 13.54 -11.87 37.87
C LEU A 31 12.02 -11.99 37.96
N ALA A 32 11.51 -12.72 38.96
CA ALA A 32 10.08 -12.90 39.18
C ALA A 32 9.37 -11.57 39.49
N THR A 33 10.01 -10.72 40.30
CA THR A 33 9.49 -9.39 40.63
C THR A 33 9.45 -8.47 39.39
N LYS A 34 10.50 -8.51 38.56
CA LYS A 34 10.54 -7.75 37.30
C LYS A 34 9.54 -8.26 36.25
N ALA A 35 9.31 -9.58 36.19
CA ALA A 35 8.29 -10.16 35.33
C ALA A 35 6.88 -9.71 35.73
N GLN A 36 6.54 -9.73 37.02
CA GLN A 36 5.25 -9.22 37.52
C GLN A 36 5.08 -7.71 37.28
N ALA A 37 6.15 -6.92 37.49
CA ALA A 37 6.14 -5.49 37.18
C ALA A 37 5.93 -5.24 35.67
N LEU A 38 6.56 -6.05 34.81
CA LEU A 38 6.38 -5.98 33.36
C LEU A 38 4.93 -6.33 32.96
N ASP A 39 4.34 -7.37 33.53
CA ASP A 39 2.94 -7.74 33.27
C ASP A 39 1.97 -6.63 33.67
N THR A 40 2.22 -5.99 34.82
CA THR A 40 1.42 -4.86 35.30
C THR A 40 1.54 -3.65 34.36
N VAL A 41 2.76 -3.32 33.93
CA VAL A 41 3.00 -2.22 32.97
C VAL A 41 2.36 -2.53 31.61
N ASN A 42 2.43 -3.78 31.14
CA ASN A 42 1.79 -4.21 29.90
C ASN A 42 0.26 -4.08 29.99
N ALA A 43 -0.36 -4.48 31.10
CA ALA A 43 -1.79 -4.32 31.31
C ALA A 43 -2.22 -2.86 31.31
N GLN A 44 -1.46 -1.97 31.97
CA GLN A 44 -1.72 -0.53 31.95
C GLN A 44 -1.54 0.07 30.55
N LEU A 45 -0.53 -0.36 29.80
CA LEU A 45 -0.29 0.09 28.44
C LEU A 45 -1.43 -0.33 27.50
N MET A 46 -1.94 -1.56 27.63
CA MET A 46 -3.12 -2.02 26.89
C MET A 46 -4.36 -1.18 27.22
N ALA A 47 -4.64 -0.96 28.51
CA ALA A 47 -5.78 -0.15 28.94
C ALA A 47 -5.70 1.29 28.42
N LEU A 48 -4.53 1.93 28.51
CA LEU A 48 -4.32 3.29 28.03
C LEU A 48 -4.39 3.38 26.49
N THR A 49 -3.91 2.34 25.79
CA THR A 49 -4.03 2.24 24.33
C THR A 49 -5.49 2.18 23.90
N ALA A 50 -6.30 1.35 24.56
CA ALA A 50 -7.73 1.26 24.31
C ALA A 50 -8.46 2.59 24.57
N GLN A 51 -8.14 3.29 25.66
CA GLN A 51 -8.69 4.63 25.94
C GLN A 51 -8.28 5.65 24.87
N SER A 52 -7.01 5.65 24.45
CA SER A 52 -6.53 6.50 23.37
C SER A 52 -7.26 6.24 22.05
N GLU A 53 -7.53 4.97 21.70
CA GLU A 53 -8.32 4.63 20.52
C GLU A 53 -9.77 5.11 20.62
N SER A 54 -10.42 4.94 21.77
CA SER A 54 -11.77 5.48 22.03
C SER A 54 -11.80 7.00 21.83
N LEU A 55 -10.87 7.72 22.47
CA LEU A 55 -10.78 9.18 22.36
C LEU A 55 -10.48 9.64 20.92
N LYS A 56 -9.66 8.90 20.17
CA LYS A 56 -9.44 9.18 18.74
C LYS A 56 -10.73 9.03 17.94
N MET A 57 -11.54 8.00 18.22
CA MET A 57 -12.82 7.80 17.56
C MET A 57 -13.83 8.89 17.92
N GLU A 58 -13.90 9.31 19.18
CA GLU A 58 -14.73 10.43 19.62
C GLU A 58 -14.29 11.75 18.98
N MET A 59 -12.98 12.00 18.90
CA MET A 59 -12.43 13.18 18.24
C MET A 59 -12.76 13.20 16.75
N ILE A 60 -12.68 12.05 16.06
CA ILE A 60 -13.12 11.92 14.66
C ILE A 60 -14.62 12.23 14.55
N ALA A 61 -15.46 11.68 15.43
CA ALA A 61 -16.90 11.92 15.43
C ALA A 61 -17.25 13.40 15.69
N LEU A 62 -16.53 14.07 16.59
CA LEU A 62 -16.70 15.50 16.88
C LEU A 62 -16.22 16.37 15.71
N LYS A 63 -15.05 16.07 15.12
CA LYS A 63 -14.58 16.71 13.89
C LYS A 63 -15.62 16.58 12.78
N ASP A 64 -16.26 15.42 12.68
CA ASP A 64 -17.33 15.15 11.73
C ASP A 64 -18.59 15.99 11.96
N GLN A 65 -18.86 16.46 13.17
CA GLN A 65 -20.00 17.35 13.44
C GLN A 65 -19.67 18.81 13.13
N ILE A 66 -18.45 19.24 13.42
CA ILE A 66 -18.04 20.65 13.34
C ILE A 66 -17.65 21.03 11.91
N THR A 67 -17.19 20.06 11.13
CA THR A 67 -16.69 20.33 9.78
C THR A 67 -17.82 20.69 8.79
N PRO A 68 -17.82 21.88 8.19
CA PRO A 68 -18.79 22.25 7.16
C PRO A 68 -18.55 21.45 5.86
N TYR A 69 -19.61 21.31 5.06
CA TYR A 69 -19.53 20.73 3.71
C TYR A 69 -19.35 21.87 2.69
N PRO A 70 -18.63 21.65 1.56
CA PRO A 70 -17.95 20.42 1.13
C PRO A 70 -16.68 20.08 1.93
N ARG A 71 -16.40 18.79 2.07
CA ARG A 71 -15.17 18.30 2.72
C ARG A 71 -14.22 17.73 1.68
N TRP A 72 -13.00 18.26 1.63
CA TRP A 72 -11.96 17.73 0.75
C TRP A 72 -10.85 17.08 1.57
N ARG A 73 -10.41 15.90 1.14
CA ARG A 73 -9.24 15.22 1.67
C ARG A 73 -8.39 14.73 0.50
N GLY A 74 -7.16 15.22 0.44
CA GLY A 74 -6.19 14.84 -0.57
C GLY A 74 -4.91 14.29 0.05
N GLY A 75 -4.18 13.50 -0.72
CA GLY A 75 -2.87 13.05 -0.31
C GLY A 75 -2.04 12.50 -1.45
N LEU A 76 -0.75 12.43 -1.19
CA LEU A 76 0.32 11.95 -2.04
C LEU A 76 1.19 11.02 -1.18
N SER A 77 1.53 9.86 -1.72
CA SER A 77 2.46 8.91 -1.13
C SER A 77 3.38 8.45 -2.25
N THR A 78 4.67 8.73 -2.14
CA THR A 78 5.66 8.30 -3.13
C THR A 78 6.70 7.43 -2.47
N THR A 79 7.20 6.42 -3.18
CA THR A 79 8.33 5.61 -2.75
C THR A 79 9.33 5.57 -3.89
N MET A 80 10.59 5.88 -3.60
CA MET A 80 11.70 5.80 -4.55
C MET A 80 12.70 4.75 -4.07
N GLY A 81 12.83 3.67 -4.82
CA GLY A 81 13.85 2.65 -4.68
C GLY A 81 15.06 2.97 -5.56
N LEU A 82 16.25 2.91 -4.99
CA LEU A 82 17.51 3.07 -5.71
C LEU A 82 18.46 1.96 -5.25
N ASN A 83 18.96 1.17 -6.21
CA ASN A 83 20.02 0.21 -5.98
C ASN A 83 21.12 0.46 -7.01
N LEU A 84 22.32 0.78 -6.55
CA LEU A 84 23.48 1.02 -7.40
C LEU A 84 24.58 0.05 -6.97
N ALA A 85 25.17 -0.65 -7.92
CA ALA A 85 26.32 -1.50 -7.68
C ALA A 85 27.37 -1.29 -8.78
N ASN A 86 28.63 -1.21 -8.38
CA ASN A 86 29.75 -1.15 -9.29
C ASN A 86 30.84 -2.10 -8.79
N TYR A 87 31.37 -2.90 -9.70
CA TYR A 87 32.45 -3.83 -9.48
C TYR A 87 33.50 -3.55 -10.55
N ASP A 88 34.75 -3.52 -10.13
CA ASP A 88 35.90 -3.40 -11.01
C ASP A 88 36.89 -4.51 -10.63
N ASN A 89 37.18 -5.42 -11.56
CA ASN A 89 38.09 -6.54 -11.36
C ASN A 89 37.78 -7.42 -10.13
N TRP A 90 36.50 -7.68 -9.84
CA TRP A 90 36.03 -8.62 -8.82
C TRP A 90 36.13 -10.07 -9.32
N LEU A 91 37.38 -10.55 -9.43
CA LEU A 91 37.78 -11.79 -10.12
C LEU A 91 37.04 -13.09 -9.73
N PRO A 92 36.55 -13.32 -8.48
CA PRO A 92 35.93 -14.59 -8.12
C PRO A 92 34.61 -14.93 -8.83
N ARG A 93 34.00 -13.99 -9.56
CA ARG A 93 32.74 -14.18 -10.29
C ARG A 93 32.81 -13.46 -11.64
N LYS A 94 32.11 -13.99 -12.65
CA LYS A 94 31.91 -13.30 -13.94
C LYS A 94 30.48 -12.69 -14.03
N PRO A 95 30.33 -11.48 -14.60
CA PRO A 95 31.43 -10.58 -14.97
C PRO A 95 32.20 -10.04 -13.78
N SER A 96 33.50 -9.89 -13.97
CA SER A 96 34.45 -9.39 -12.97
C SER A 96 34.40 -7.87 -12.86
N SER A 97 34.03 -7.19 -13.96
CA SER A 97 33.76 -5.76 -13.97
C SER A 97 32.32 -5.51 -14.44
N LEU A 98 31.54 -4.82 -13.62
CA LEU A 98 30.09 -4.68 -13.79
C LEU A 98 29.61 -3.36 -13.20
N SER A 99 28.70 -2.69 -13.89
CA SER A 99 27.87 -1.62 -13.32
C SER A 99 26.40 -2.01 -13.41
N SER A 100 25.65 -1.83 -12.32
CA SER A 100 24.19 -1.98 -12.35
C SER A 100 23.48 -0.89 -11.58
N ALA A 101 22.34 -0.49 -12.12
CA ALA A 101 21.48 0.53 -11.53
C ALA A 101 20.02 0.10 -11.66
N THR A 102 19.33 -0.04 -10.53
CA THR A 102 17.89 -0.23 -10.47
C THR A 102 17.25 1.01 -9.88
N ILE A 103 16.34 1.62 -10.63
CA ILE A 103 15.55 2.76 -10.20
C ILE A 103 14.10 2.34 -10.23
N ALA A 104 13.39 2.51 -9.13
CA ALA A 104 11.96 2.26 -9.05
C ALA A 104 11.27 3.45 -8.39
N ALA A 105 10.14 3.88 -8.95
CA ALA A 105 9.34 4.96 -8.42
C ALA A 105 7.88 4.52 -8.37
N ALA A 106 7.28 4.59 -7.19
CA ALA A 106 5.85 4.43 -6.97
C ALA A 106 5.27 5.77 -6.52
N ALA A 107 4.10 6.14 -7.04
CA ALA A 107 3.36 7.32 -6.65
C ALA A 107 1.88 6.97 -6.52
N ASN A 108 1.28 7.32 -5.38
CA ASN A 108 -0.12 7.14 -5.08
C ASN A 108 -0.71 8.48 -4.67
N ILE A 109 -1.68 8.96 -5.43
CA ILE A 109 -2.39 10.23 -5.22
C ILE A 109 -3.85 9.90 -4.99
N PHE A 110 -4.47 10.59 -4.03
CA PHE A 110 -5.91 10.53 -3.86
C PHE A 110 -6.51 11.91 -3.65
N MET A 111 -7.74 12.08 -4.11
CA MET A 111 -8.58 13.25 -3.86
C MET A 111 -10.00 12.79 -3.56
N ARG A 112 -10.52 13.18 -2.40
CA ARG A 112 -11.80 12.72 -1.89
C ARG A 112 -12.65 13.94 -1.54
N LEU A 113 -13.80 14.05 -2.17
CA LEU A 113 -14.86 14.99 -1.85
C LEU A 113 -15.93 14.25 -1.06
N ASP A 114 -16.30 14.78 0.10
CA ASP A 114 -17.44 14.32 0.86
C ASP A 114 -18.48 15.43 1.02
N GLN A 115 -19.73 15.09 0.74
CA GLN A 115 -20.91 15.96 0.77
C GLN A 115 -22.03 15.31 1.59
N ARG A 116 -23.06 16.08 1.93
CA ARG A 116 -24.19 15.55 2.73
C ARG A 116 -24.89 14.36 2.08
N ARG A 117 -25.06 14.39 0.75
CA ARG A 117 -25.81 13.38 -0.01
C ARG A 117 -24.95 12.48 -0.88
N TYR A 118 -23.71 12.86 -1.16
CA TYR A 118 -22.84 12.10 -2.06
C TYR A 118 -21.38 12.21 -1.63
N PHE A 119 -20.54 11.37 -2.21
CA PHE A 119 -19.10 11.49 -2.15
C PHE A 119 -18.52 11.25 -3.55
N TRP A 120 -17.29 11.73 -3.76
CA TRP A 120 -16.53 11.47 -4.96
C TRP A 120 -15.07 11.20 -4.60
N LYS A 121 -14.61 9.97 -4.85
CA LYS A 121 -13.24 9.53 -4.56
C LYS A 121 -12.50 9.34 -5.87
N ASN A 122 -11.34 9.94 -5.99
CA ASN A 122 -10.44 9.79 -7.13
C ASN A 122 -9.09 9.32 -6.61
N ASP A 123 -8.53 8.30 -7.26
CA ASP A 123 -7.23 7.74 -6.94
C ASP A 123 -6.41 7.65 -8.25
N LEU A 124 -5.12 7.94 -8.16
CA LEU A 124 -4.14 7.73 -9.21
C LEU A 124 -2.94 6.99 -8.61
N ALA A 125 -2.58 5.85 -9.18
CA ALA A 125 -1.41 5.09 -8.79
C ALA A 125 -0.52 4.85 -10.01
N ALA A 126 0.76 5.18 -9.90
CA ALA A 126 1.77 4.95 -10.92
C ALA A 126 2.94 4.18 -10.32
N ASN A 127 3.41 3.14 -11.00
CA ASN A 127 4.60 2.37 -10.63
C ASN A 127 5.47 2.23 -11.87
N LEU A 128 6.67 2.79 -11.81
CA LEU A 128 7.64 2.80 -12.89
C LEU A 128 8.96 2.22 -12.38
N GLY A 129 9.63 1.43 -13.20
CA GLY A 129 10.90 0.83 -12.85
C GLY A 129 11.82 0.72 -14.05
N TRP A 130 13.11 0.90 -13.82
CA TRP A 130 14.17 0.73 -14.80
C TRP A 130 15.34 -0.06 -14.20
N LEU A 131 15.93 -0.91 -15.03
CA LEU A 131 17.15 -1.65 -14.72
C LEU A 131 18.18 -1.42 -15.82
N LYS A 132 19.35 -0.96 -15.42
CA LYS A 132 20.58 -1.02 -16.21
C LYS A 132 21.47 -2.11 -15.61
N PHE A 133 22.03 -2.93 -16.49
CA PHE A 133 23.05 -3.91 -16.19
C PHE A 133 24.06 -3.81 -17.32
N ASP A 134 25.31 -3.53 -16.98
CA ASP A 134 26.39 -3.20 -17.90
C ASP A 134 27.60 -4.06 -17.55
N ASP A 135 27.78 -5.13 -18.32
CA ASP A 135 28.94 -6.02 -18.25
C ASP A 135 30.15 -5.35 -18.93
N LYS A 136 31.05 -4.76 -18.12
CA LYS A 136 32.24 -4.06 -18.62
C LYS A 136 33.26 -5.01 -19.24
N ASP A 137 33.12 -6.32 -19.04
CA ASP A 137 33.97 -7.33 -19.67
C ASP A 137 33.53 -7.62 -21.13
N ILE A 138 32.37 -7.10 -21.58
CA ILE A 138 31.81 -7.26 -22.93
C ILE A 138 31.61 -5.87 -23.60
N PRO A 139 32.44 -5.51 -24.60
CA PRO A 139 32.40 -4.18 -25.23
C PRO A 139 31.07 -3.82 -25.93
N ASP A 140 30.34 -4.83 -26.42
CA ASP A 140 29.10 -4.66 -27.17
C ASP A 140 27.85 -5.00 -26.32
N ASP A 141 27.95 -4.99 -24.98
CA ASP A 141 26.79 -5.23 -24.11
C ASP A 141 25.76 -4.10 -24.21
N ASN A 142 24.51 -4.43 -23.92
CA ASN A 142 23.43 -3.46 -23.83
C ASN A 142 23.40 -2.79 -22.45
N ASP A 143 24.11 -1.67 -22.35
CA ASP A 143 24.22 -0.86 -21.15
C ASP A 143 23.04 0.12 -20.94
N SER A 144 21.96 0.01 -21.73
CA SER A 144 20.83 0.93 -21.63
C SER A 144 19.86 0.56 -20.49
N PHE A 145 19.16 1.57 -19.97
CA PHE A 145 18.07 1.34 -19.01
C PHE A 145 16.89 0.67 -19.70
N ARG A 146 16.46 -0.46 -19.16
CA ARG A 146 15.29 -1.22 -19.63
C ARG A 146 14.15 -1.08 -18.62
N PRO A 147 12.91 -0.87 -19.06
CA PRO A 147 11.78 -0.80 -18.14
C PRO A 147 11.55 -2.17 -17.49
N THR A 148 11.35 -2.18 -16.17
CA THR A 148 11.07 -3.40 -15.38
C THR A 148 9.66 -3.39 -14.78
N SER A 149 9.07 -2.21 -14.60
CA SER A 149 7.69 -2.05 -14.15
C SER A 149 7.08 -0.84 -14.83
N ASP A 150 5.82 -0.94 -15.22
CA ASP A 150 5.11 0.14 -15.90
C ASP A 150 3.59 -0.03 -15.77
N VAL A 151 3.05 0.53 -14.70
CA VAL A 151 1.62 0.47 -14.40
C VAL A 151 1.14 1.86 -14.01
N LEU A 152 0.17 2.37 -14.76
CA LEU A 152 -0.67 3.49 -14.39
C LEU A 152 -2.09 2.99 -14.14
N ASN A 153 -2.66 3.36 -13.00
CA ASN A 153 -4.04 3.10 -12.64
C ASN A 153 -4.71 4.40 -12.20
N ILE A 154 -5.85 4.72 -12.81
CA ILE A 154 -6.68 5.87 -12.47
C ILE A 154 -8.06 5.33 -12.11
N ARG A 155 -8.58 5.72 -10.94
CA ARG A 155 -9.89 5.29 -10.47
C ARG A 155 -10.71 6.48 -10.04
N SER A 156 -11.98 6.49 -10.41
CA SER A 156 -12.97 7.46 -9.98
C SER A 156 -14.21 6.72 -9.50
N LEU A 157 -14.61 6.96 -8.25
CA LEU A 157 -15.76 6.34 -7.60
C LEU A 157 -16.71 7.44 -7.12
N PHE A 158 -17.88 7.51 -7.73
CA PHE A 158 -18.96 8.38 -7.28
C PHE A 158 -19.96 7.56 -6.47
N GLY A 159 -20.41 8.09 -5.33
CA GLY A 159 -21.39 7.43 -4.48
C GLY A 159 -22.47 8.35 -3.96
N TRP A 160 -23.73 7.94 -4.05
CA TRP A 160 -24.89 8.58 -3.46
C TRP A 160 -25.28 7.91 -2.15
N LYS A 161 -25.20 8.64 -1.04
CA LYS A 161 -25.39 8.10 0.31
C LYS A 161 -26.84 7.70 0.55
N ILE A 162 -27.06 6.45 0.93
CA ILE A 162 -28.33 5.91 1.44
C ILE A 162 -28.38 6.08 2.95
N THR A 163 -27.28 5.75 3.62
CA THR A 163 -27.06 5.95 5.05
C THR A 163 -25.69 6.60 5.28
N LYS A 164 -25.31 6.84 6.54
CA LYS A 164 -23.95 7.29 6.88
C LYS A 164 -22.86 6.30 6.46
N LYS A 165 -23.18 5.02 6.28
CA LYS A 165 -22.23 3.93 6.03
C LYS A 165 -22.43 3.24 4.67
N LEU A 166 -23.55 3.47 3.98
CA LEU A 166 -23.91 2.77 2.75
C LEU A 166 -24.29 3.78 1.67
N ALA A 167 -23.81 3.56 0.45
CA ALA A 167 -24.10 4.37 -0.72
C ALA A 167 -24.33 3.52 -1.96
N PHE A 168 -25.23 3.97 -2.84
CA PHE A 168 -25.21 3.52 -4.23
C PHE A 168 -24.01 4.13 -4.94
N SER A 169 -23.39 3.41 -5.85
CA SER A 169 -22.15 3.85 -6.48
C SER A 169 -22.03 3.47 -7.95
N THR A 170 -21.22 4.25 -8.65
CA THR A 170 -20.71 3.98 -9.98
C THR A 170 -19.22 4.28 -9.99
N MET A 171 -18.47 3.54 -10.79
CA MET A 171 -17.03 3.59 -10.82
C MET A 171 -16.51 3.54 -12.24
N MET A 172 -15.43 4.27 -12.46
CA MET A 172 -14.57 4.15 -13.62
C MET A 172 -13.18 3.79 -13.11
N GLU A 173 -12.54 2.80 -13.72
CA GLU A 173 -11.12 2.50 -13.50
C GLU A 173 -10.42 2.29 -14.84
N TYR A 174 -9.34 3.02 -15.07
CA TYR A 174 -8.53 2.95 -16.27
C TYR A 174 -7.11 2.53 -15.92
N ARG A 175 -6.65 1.44 -16.53
CA ARG A 175 -5.32 0.85 -16.31
C ARG A 175 -4.56 0.79 -17.62
N THR A 176 -3.33 1.28 -17.63
CA THR A 176 -2.46 1.27 -18.82
C THR A 176 -0.98 1.30 -18.44
N SER A 177 -0.11 1.25 -19.44
CA SER A 177 1.34 1.38 -19.33
C SER A 177 1.77 2.72 -19.97
N LEU A 178 2.84 3.34 -19.49
CA LEU A 178 3.31 4.68 -19.89
C LEU A 178 4.63 4.68 -20.67
N LEU A 179 5.48 3.69 -20.44
CA LEU A 179 6.81 3.58 -20.99
C LEU A 179 6.80 2.93 -22.38
N ASN A 180 7.85 3.20 -23.15
CA ASN A 180 8.13 2.59 -24.46
C ASN A 180 6.93 2.59 -25.44
N GLY A 181 6.13 3.66 -25.45
CA GLY A 181 5.02 3.81 -26.39
C GLY A 181 3.84 2.85 -26.14
N ARG A 182 3.78 2.19 -24.98
CA ARG A 182 2.71 1.24 -24.60
C ARG A 182 1.44 1.92 -24.04
N PHE A 183 1.33 3.24 -24.17
CA PHE A 183 0.13 3.96 -23.77
C PHE A 183 -1.08 3.48 -24.57
N ASN A 184 -2.11 3.07 -23.83
CA ASN A 184 -3.33 2.49 -24.39
C ASN A 184 -3.08 1.19 -25.21
N ASN A 185 -2.00 0.44 -24.93
CA ASN A 185 -1.67 -0.82 -25.62
C ASN A 185 -0.86 -1.83 -24.76
N PRO A 186 -1.51 -2.85 -24.13
CA PRO A 186 -2.93 -2.92 -23.89
C PRO A 186 -3.37 -1.96 -22.77
N SER A 187 -4.66 -1.63 -22.72
CA SER A 187 -5.27 -0.95 -21.58
C SER A 187 -6.63 -1.52 -21.25
N TYR A 188 -7.04 -1.30 -20.00
CA TYR A 188 -8.31 -1.79 -19.47
C TYR A 188 -9.11 -0.61 -18.93
N LEU A 189 -10.37 -0.49 -19.38
CA LEU A 189 -11.34 0.44 -18.83
C LEU A 189 -12.48 -0.34 -18.22
N ASP A 190 -12.60 -0.28 -16.90
CA ASP A 190 -13.70 -0.84 -16.14
C ASP A 190 -14.75 0.24 -15.89
N LEU A 191 -15.97 0.04 -16.40
CA LEU A 191 -17.13 0.87 -16.09
C LEU A 191 -18.10 0.08 -15.21
N GLY A 192 -18.04 0.37 -13.91
CA GLY A 192 -18.88 -0.20 -12.88
C GLY A 192 -20.15 0.63 -12.65
N SER A 193 -21.28 -0.04 -12.63
CA SER A 193 -22.59 0.53 -12.30
C SER A 193 -23.34 -0.42 -11.35
N LEU A 194 -24.49 0.05 -10.83
CA LEU A 194 -25.27 -0.67 -9.82
C LEU A 194 -24.42 -1.09 -8.62
N GLY A 195 -23.50 -0.23 -8.20
CA GLY A 195 -22.57 -0.51 -7.12
C GLY A 195 -23.16 -0.23 -5.75
N LEU A 196 -22.73 -0.99 -4.76
CA LEU A 196 -22.90 -0.67 -3.34
C LEU A 196 -21.54 -0.39 -2.72
N ALA A 197 -21.39 0.81 -2.16
CA ALA A 197 -20.22 1.21 -1.39
C ALA A 197 -20.56 1.20 0.10
N TRP A 198 -19.80 0.41 0.86
CA TRP A 198 -19.93 0.23 2.29
C TRP A 198 -18.69 0.78 3.01
N THR A 199 -18.89 1.75 3.90
CA THR A 199 -17.84 2.44 4.67
C THR A 199 -18.25 2.45 6.16
N PRO A 200 -18.10 1.32 6.86
CA PRO A 200 -18.48 1.18 8.28
C PRO A 200 -17.62 2.01 9.23
N THR A 201 -16.35 2.26 8.87
CA THR A 201 -15.38 3.08 9.60
C THR A 201 -14.62 3.99 8.63
N PRO A 202 -13.98 5.08 9.10
CA PRO A 202 -13.21 5.97 8.23
C PRO A 202 -12.01 5.32 7.53
N ASN A 203 -11.56 4.18 8.05
CA ASN A 203 -10.34 3.48 7.65
C ASN A 203 -10.61 2.30 6.71
N PHE A 204 -11.87 1.91 6.51
CA PHE A 204 -12.25 0.77 5.69
C PHE A 204 -13.36 1.16 4.72
N SER A 205 -13.21 0.80 3.45
CA SER A 205 -14.31 0.83 2.49
C SER A 205 -14.28 -0.37 1.57
N ALA A 206 -15.44 -0.97 1.35
CA ALA A 206 -15.65 -2.01 0.36
C ALA A 206 -16.70 -1.55 -0.66
N THR A 207 -16.46 -1.80 -1.93
CA THR A 207 -17.38 -1.46 -3.01
C THR A 207 -17.55 -2.64 -3.93
N LEU A 208 -18.81 -3.04 -4.16
CA LEU A 208 -19.17 -4.11 -5.08
C LEU A 208 -20.04 -3.54 -6.19
N HIS A 209 -19.57 -3.63 -7.43
CA HIS A 209 -20.37 -3.36 -8.63
C HIS A 209 -20.76 -4.68 -9.27
N SER A 210 -22.05 -5.01 -9.29
CA SER A 210 -22.55 -6.22 -9.96
C SER A 210 -22.52 -6.09 -11.48
N LEU A 211 -22.59 -4.86 -12.01
CA LEU A 211 -22.58 -4.59 -13.44
C LEU A 211 -21.34 -3.77 -13.80
N ASN A 212 -20.22 -4.46 -14.02
CA ASN A 212 -18.96 -3.87 -14.46
C ASN A 212 -18.60 -4.40 -15.85
N TYR A 213 -18.58 -3.52 -16.85
CA TYR A 213 -18.05 -3.89 -18.16
C TYR A 213 -16.56 -3.56 -18.23
N ASN A 214 -15.76 -4.56 -18.57
CA ASN A 214 -14.33 -4.42 -18.80
C ASN A 214 -14.10 -4.25 -20.31
N PHE A 215 -13.76 -3.03 -20.74
CA PHE A 215 -13.26 -2.77 -22.09
C PHE A 215 -11.77 -3.02 -22.13
N VAL A 216 -11.30 -3.66 -23.20
CA VAL A 216 -9.87 -3.82 -23.46
C VAL A 216 -9.53 -3.14 -24.78
N PHE A 217 -8.50 -2.31 -24.76
CA PHE A 217 -7.96 -1.66 -25.95
C PHE A 217 -6.57 -2.24 -26.19
N SER A 218 -6.37 -2.83 -27.36
CA SER A 218 -5.09 -3.40 -27.81
C SER A 218 -4.97 -3.18 -29.32
N ARG A 219 -3.75 -2.90 -29.78
CA ARG A 219 -3.42 -2.78 -31.21
C ARG A 219 -2.89 -4.10 -31.79
N ASP A 220 -2.46 -5.02 -30.92
CA ASP A 220 -1.81 -6.28 -31.30
C ASP A 220 -2.83 -7.42 -31.49
N GLU A 221 -2.44 -8.47 -32.23
CA GLU A 221 -3.23 -9.70 -32.53
C GLU A 221 -3.62 -10.53 -31.30
N PHE A 222 -3.18 -10.14 -30.10
CA PHE A 222 -3.62 -10.77 -28.86
C PHE A 222 -5.12 -10.50 -28.64
N ASN A 223 -5.92 -11.56 -28.68
CA ASN A 223 -7.37 -11.54 -28.43
C ASN A 223 -7.68 -11.24 -26.95
N PHE A 224 -7.38 -10.02 -26.50
CA PHE A 224 -7.92 -9.52 -25.25
C PHE A 224 -9.44 -9.37 -25.40
N GLU A 225 -10.17 -10.00 -24.49
CA GLU A 225 -11.62 -10.11 -24.58
C GLU A 225 -12.26 -9.32 -23.45
N GLY A 226 -12.93 -8.23 -23.82
CA GLY A 226 -13.77 -7.49 -22.90
C GLY A 226 -14.94 -8.35 -22.42
N SER A 227 -15.38 -8.14 -21.17
CA SER A 227 -16.52 -8.88 -20.65
C SER A 227 -17.28 -8.11 -19.57
N LEU A 228 -18.55 -8.47 -19.44
CA LEU A 228 -19.37 -8.06 -18.32
C LEU A 228 -19.09 -8.96 -17.12
N GLY A 229 -19.06 -8.38 -15.93
CA GLY A 229 -18.81 -9.10 -14.70
C GLY A 229 -19.11 -8.28 -13.46
N ALA A 230 -18.77 -8.85 -12.30
CA ALA A 230 -18.80 -8.15 -11.03
C ALA A 230 -17.40 -7.66 -10.65
N LYS A 231 -17.30 -6.46 -10.05
CA LYS A 231 -16.04 -5.92 -9.55
C LYS A 231 -16.15 -5.58 -8.06
N LEU A 232 -15.25 -6.15 -7.27
CA LEU A 232 -15.07 -5.87 -5.85
C LEU A 232 -13.81 -5.04 -5.66
N VAL A 233 -13.90 -3.98 -4.87
CA VAL A 233 -12.76 -3.16 -4.44
C VAL A 233 -12.83 -3.00 -2.92
N VAL A 234 -11.74 -3.27 -2.23
CA VAL A 234 -11.63 -3.12 -0.77
C VAL A 234 -10.39 -2.28 -0.46
N ASP A 235 -10.59 -1.18 0.26
CA ASP A 235 -9.55 -0.28 0.73
C ASP A 235 -9.50 -0.32 2.26
N TYR A 236 -8.29 -0.43 2.80
CA TYR A 236 -8.04 -0.39 4.23
C TYR A 236 -6.81 0.46 4.56
N GLU A 237 -6.91 1.31 5.58
CA GLU A 237 -5.81 2.13 6.10
C GLU A 237 -5.69 1.92 7.63
N GLN A 238 -4.51 1.54 8.13
CA GLN A 238 -4.29 1.35 9.57
C GLN A 238 -2.89 1.83 9.99
N ALA A 239 -2.80 2.44 11.17
CA ALA A 239 -1.52 2.62 11.85
C ALA A 239 -1.20 1.34 12.63
N LEU A 240 -0.16 0.61 12.21
CA LEU A 240 0.25 -0.65 12.85
C LEU A 240 1.04 -0.42 14.13
N ALA A 241 1.88 0.62 14.15
CA ALA A 241 2.65 1.03 15.31
C ALA A 241 2.92 2.54 15.25
N LYS A 242 3.51 3.09 16.31
CA LYS A 242 3.92 4.49 16.32
C LYS A 242 4.94 4.74 15.19
N GLY A 243 4.54 5.52 14.20
CA GLY A 243 5.38 5.81 13.04
C GLY A 243 5.44 4.69 12.00
N LEU A 244 4.49 3.73 12.01
CA LEU A 244 4.32 2.75 10.93
C LEU A 244 2.86 2.74 10.48
N ALA A 245 2.62 3.22 9.27
CA ALA A 245 1.32 3.18 8.61
C ALA A 245 1.29 2.07 7.56
N TRP A 246 0.12 1.47 7.40
CA TRP A 246 -0.18 0.45 6.39
C TRP A 246 -1.43 0.84 5.63
N LYS A 247 -1.37 0.69 4.30
CA LYS A 247 -2.52 0.79 3.41
C LYS A 247 -2.59 -0.46 2.58
N SER A 248 -3.78 -1.01 2.43
CA SER A 248 -4.06 -2.17 1.59
C SER A 248 -5.19 -1.84 0.63
N ASN A 249 -4.97 -2.10 -0.66
CA ASN A 249 -6.01 -2.05 -1.68
C ASN A 249 -6.11 -3.42 -2.35
N PHE A 250 -7.29 -4.02 -2.28
CA PHE A 250 -7.64 -5.24 -2.99
C PHE A 250 -8.68 -4.91 -4.07
N SER A 251 -8.51 -5.47 -5.25
CA SER A 251 -9.47 -5.38 -6.35
C SER A 251 -9.59 -6.74 -7.02
N ALA A 252 -10.82 -7.14 -7.35
CA ALA A 252 -11.10 -8.37 -8.06
C ALA A 252 -12.25 -8.14 -9.06
N PHE A 253 -12.06 -8.61 -10.27
CA PHE A 253 -13.07 -8.65 -11.32
C PHE A 253 -13.39 -10.11 -11.63
N ALA A 254 -14.68 -10.45 -11.59
CA ALA A 254 -15.20 -11.78 -11.90
C ALA A 254 -16.06 -11.71 -13.16
N SER A 255 -15.59 -12.30 -14.26
CA SER A 255 -16.31 -12.30 -15.54
C SER A 255 -17.51 -13.24 -15.53
N TYR A 256 -18.64 -12.80 -16.10
CA TYR A 256 -19.81 -13.65 -16.33
C TYR A 256 -19.71 -14.51 -17.59
N LYS A 257 -18.76 -14.21 -18.49
CA LYS A 257 -18.59 -14.94 -19.76
C LYS A 257 -17.67 -16.15 -19.58
N LYS A 258 -16.46 -15.94 -19.06
CA LYS A 258 -15.47 -17.01 -18.80
C LYS A 258 -14.74 -16.73 -17.49
N LEU A 259 -15.27 -17.26 -16.39
CA LEU A 259 -14.80 -16.93 -15.05
C LEU A 259 -13.31 -17.26 -14.83
N SER A 260 -12.81 -18.40 -15.32
CA SER A 260 -11.40 -18.81 -15.14
C SER A 260 -10.41 -18.10 -16.09
N GLU A 261 -10.91 -17.40 -17.10
CA GLU A 261 -10.09 -16.86 -18.20
C GLU A 261 -10.05 -15.34 -18.25
N LEU A 262 -11.14 -14.68 -17.88
CA LEU A 262 -11.30 -13.23 -18.00
C LEU A 262 -11.37 -12.54 -16.63
N SER A 263 -11.44 -13.31 -15.55
CA SER A 263 -11.35 -12.76 -14.20
C SER A 263 -9.90 -12.39 -13.86
N ASN A 264 -9.74 -11.35 -13.06
CA ASN A 264 -8.45 -10.87 -12.60
C ASN A 264 -8.57 -10.32 -11.19
N TRP A 265 -7.45 -10.28 -10.48
CA TRP A 265 -7.38 -9.61 -9.19
C TRP A 265 -6.02 -8.97 -8.99
N ALA A 266 -5.98 -7.92 -8.18
CA ALA A 266 -4.78 -7.25 -7.75
C ALA A 266 -4.90 -6.87 -6.26
N TRP A 267 -3.83 -7.09 -5.52
CA TRP A 267 -3.71 -6.76 -4.11
C TRP A 267 -2.42 -5.99 -3.89
N SER A 268 -2.52 -4.74 -3.46
CA SER A 268 -1.38 -3.88 -3.14
C SER A 268 -1.37 -3.51 -1.67
N ASN A 269 -0.17 -3.43 -1.11
CA ASN A 269 0.13 -3.06 0.26
C ASN A 269 1.24 -2.03 0.26
N ASN A 270 1.00 -0.90 0.92
CA ASN A 270 1.99 0.14 1.16
C ASN A 270 2.24 0.23 2.67
N PHE A 271 3.48 0.01 3.07
CA PHE A 271 3.95 0.29 4.42
C PHE A 271 4.81 1.54 4.38
N SER A 272 4.61 2.45 5.31
CA SER A 272 5.42 3.65 5.40
C SER A 272 5.74 4.02 6.83
N THR A 273 7.01 4.35 7.06
CA THR A 273 7.49 4.92 8.31
C THR A 273 7.56 6.45 8.29
N ALA A 274 6.85 7.10 7.37
CA ALA A 274 6.97 8.53 7.14
C ALA A 274 6.62 9.36 8.39
N VAL A 275 7.58 10.14 8.87
CA VAL A 275 7.43 11.12 9.96
C VAL A 275 7.76 12.50 9.39
N LYS A 276 6.85 13.47 9.56
CA LYS A 276 6.96 14.81 8.92
C LYS A 276 7.15 14.74 7.40
N GLY A 277 6.60 13.69 6.80
CA GLY A 277 6.63 13.47 5.37
C GLY A 277 7.68 12.50 4.89
N PHE A 278 8.83 12.34 5.54
CA PHE A 278 9.89 11.43 5.05
C PHE A 278 9.99 10.15 5.88
N GLY A 279 10.29 9.03 5.23
CA GLY A 279 10.55 7.76 5.89
C GLY A 279 11.05 6.68 4.95
N VAL A 280 10.90 5.42 5.37
CA VAL A 280 11.12 4.23 4.56
C VAL A 280 9.77 3.71 4.11
N GLY A 281 9.63 3.42 2.83
CA GLY A 281 8.44 2.86 2.22
C GLY A 281 8.70 1.45 1.70
N LEU A 282 7.75 0.55 1.91
CA LEU A 282 7.67 -0.74 1.23
C LEU A 282 6.35 -0.80 0.49
N ASP A 283 6.41 -0.79 -0.83
CA ASP A 283 5.28 -1.09 -1.71
C ASP A 283 5.39 -2.55 -2.12
N LEU A 284 4.32 -3.32 -1.96
CA LEU A 284 4.22 -4.72 -2.35
C LEU A 284 2.91 -4.89 -3.09
N ALA A 285 2.92 -5.49 -4.29
CA ALA A 285 1.68 -5.90 -4.93
C ALA A 285 1.76 -7.27 -5.55
N LEU A 286 0.63 -7.96 -5.46
CA LEU A 286 0.33 -9.24 -6.05
C LEU A 286 -0.77 -9.02 -7.09
N ARG A 287 -0.68 -9.70 -8.22
CA ARG A 287 -1.78 -9.74 -9.19
C ARG A 287 -1.81 -11.06 -9.94
N SER A 288 -2.98 -11.36 -10.48
CA SER A 288 -3.18 -12.50 -11.37
C SER A 288 -4.16 -12.10 -12.46
N ASN A 289 -3.77 -12.32 -13.71
CA ASN A 289 -4.57 -11.99 -14.88
C ASN A 289 -4.20 -12.95 -16.02
N LYS A 290 -5.07 -13.91 -16.31
CA LYS A 290 -4.81 -14.95 -17.32
C LYS A 290 -4.72 -14.37 -18.73
N GLN A 291 -5.35 -13.23 -19.00
CA GLN A 291 -5.21 -12.55 -20.30
C GLN A 291 -3.80 -11.99 -20.50
N GLU A 292 -3.21 -11.39 -19.46
CA GLU A 292 -1.82 -10.92 -19.49
C GLU A 292 -0.85 -12.09 -19.64
N SER A 293 -1.09 -13.22 -18.94
CA SER A 293 -0.25 -14.41 -19.04
C SER A 293 -0.25 -14.99 -20.46
N ARG A 294 -1.43 -15.08 -21.11
CA ARG A 294 -1.53 -15.51 -22.51
C ARG A 294 -0.90 -14.53 -23.49
N ALA A 295 -0.98 -13.22 -23.23
CA ALA A 295 -0.29 -12.21 -24.03
C ALA A 295 1.24 -12.27 -23.87
N ALA A 296 1.72 -12.86 -22.77
CA ALA A 296 3.13 -13.19 -22.55
C ALA A 296 3.50 -14.60 -23.05
N GLU A 297 2.63 -15.26 -23.82
CA GLU A 297 2.81 -16.61 -24.36
C GLU A 297 3.00 -17.69 -23.27
N LEU A 298 2.38 -17.49 -22.11
CA LEU A 298 2.38 -18.44 -21.00
C LEU A 298 1.06 -19.20 -20.94
N ASP A 299 1.14 -20.54 -20.87
CA ASP A 299 -0.02 -21.42 -20.69
C ASP A 299 -0.59 -21.35 -19.27
N GLU A 300 0.29 -21.18 -18.28
CA GLU A 300 -0.08 -20.99 -16.88
C GLU A 300 -0.39 -19.53 -16.56
N ASN A 301 -1.10 -19.31 -15.46
CA ASN A 301 -1.37 -17.97 -14.95
C ASN A 301 -0.57 -17.74 -13.65
N PRO A 302 0.76 -17.50 -13.75
CA PRO A 302 1.60 -17.35 -12.57
C PRO A 302 1.19 -16.14 -11.73
N LEU A 303 1.41 -16.25 -10.42
CA LEU A 303 1.26 -15.11 -9.52
C LEU A 303 2.33 -14.07 -9.86
N GLN A 304 1.89 -12.86 -10.20
CA GLN A 304 2.79 -11.76 -10.49
C GLN A 304 3.01 -10.97 -9.19
N LEU A 305 4.27 -10.78 -8.80
CA LEU A 305 4.68 -10.04 -7.61
C LEU A 305 5.60 -8.90 -8.03
N PHE A 306 5.35 -7.70 -7.50
CA PHE A 306 6.37 -6.66 -7.44
C PHE A 306 6.50 -6.14 -6.02
N TRP A 307 7.70 -5.70 -5.67
CA TRP A 307 7.92 -4.95 -4.44
C TRP A 307 9.01 -3.90 -4.65
N VAL A 308 8.88 -2.78 -3.95
CA VAL A 308 9.84 -1.68 -3.93
C VAL A 308 10.05 -1.27 -2.48
N LEU A 309 11.27 -1.44 -1.99
CA LEU A 309 11.73 -0.86 -0.72
C LEU A 309 12.55 0.38 -1.04
N GLY A 310 12.25 1.49 -0.37
CA GLY A 310 12.94 2.73 -0.67
C GLY A 310 12.64 3.87 0.29
N VAL A 311 13.12 5.05 -0.06
CA VAL A 311 12.76 6.29 0.64
C VAL A 311 11.34 6.64 0.25
N SER A 312 10.49 6.88 1.25
CA SER A 312 9.12 7.36 1.02
C SER A 312 8.93 8.81 1.41
N TYR A 313 8.05 9.47 0.67
CA TYR A 313 7.52 10.79 0.98
C TYR A 313 5.98 10.76 1.01
N ASN A 314 5.40 11.10 2.15
CA ASN A 314 3.96 11.10 2.37
C ASN A 314 3.46 12.48 2.77
N LEU A 315 2.51 13.00 2.00
CA LEU A 315 1.81 14.24 2.30
C LEU A 315 0.31 13.97 2.30
N SER A 316 -0.37 14.34 3.36
CA SER A 316 -1.84 14.37 3.39
C SER A 316 -2.33 15.72 3.88
N LYS A 317 -3.37 16.24 3.24
CA LYS A 317 -4.03 17.50 3.59
C LYS A 317 -5.55 17.34 3.48
N GLY A 318 -6.27 18.01 4.36
CA GLY A 318 -7.73 17.90 4.47
C GLY A 318 -8.14 17.44 5.86
N PHE A 319 -9.44 17.26 6.07
CA PHE A 319 -10.06 17.18 7.39
C PHE A 319 -9.46 16.18 8.38
#